data_AF-A0A1Q3S6R5-F1
#
_entry.id   AF-A0A1Q3S6R5-F1
#
_cell.length_a   1.000
_cell.length_b   1.000
_cell.length_c   1.000
_cell.angle_alpha   90.00
_cell.angle_beta   90.00
_cell.angle_gamma   90.00
#
_symmetry.space_group_name_H-M   'P 1'
#
loop_
_entity.id
_entity.type
_entity.pdbx_description
1 polymer ?
#
loop_
_entity_poly.entity_id
_entity_poly.type
_entity_poly.pdbx_seq_one_letter_code
_entity_poly.pdbx_strand_id
1 'polypeptide(L)'
;MKNSKLHACFPVLIFMLFALFSCELNEEVIRRESDTNKINIREASLEKLLRENKFVNAYNAVYANREKSRTVMEGQYNFTIVPHGAKVIEDGSKTSYTFKITREISNPDYFENLVINVDSLGQPSAYVLKYTPSEPLSLSAHGSFAFKGQVKITPIVYNASEMDKTTICVTAQILMCDQAWSPDNTGVHVATNECNDQNHLFYSPVTTCYTTNGDIGGGGDGDPGVTVPIGDDGGGSGGGGGDGDPSTGGGLTPPNHCPRCPVFVTTPVEEWTEPPLHCDKLKGLLKSAAVKNAIRALNSEQVFGGTKEKGYNLALNPQNKLIATEVPYQSTGESSVRYSQSAMLFGGIHCHLRSHAPMFSHDDVAILSGFYTRHNFIGNNGVADPTIPVHIVVTNQGIYAISADDHVSIQKLLDIYSNKDSRKKFINDIGKRYDKLADENTLLPIGYLQNYQKTFLEFLKENDLNISLYNANDDLTGWTKLSLNNDSNTNTNEPIIKTNCN
;
A
#
# COMPACT_ATOMS: atom_id res chain seq x y z
N MET A 1 -63.35 61.19 -46.77
CA MET A 1 -64.03 59.96 -46.31
C MET A 1 -63.66 58.85 -47.28
N LYS A 2 -63.27 57.63 -46.91
CA LYS A 2 -62.88 57.01 -45.64
C LYS A 2 -62.17 55.70 -46.05
N ASN A 3 -61.02 55.43 -45.45
CA ASN A 3 -60.34 54.13 -45.28
C ASN A 3 -60.29 53.16 -46.48
N SER A 4 -59.16 53.15 -47.18
CA SER A 4 -58.63 51.92 -47.74
C SER A 4 -57.23 51.66 -47.17
N LYS A 5 -56.92 50.37 -47.01
CA LYS A 5 -55.59 49.79 -46.69
C LYS A 5 -55.18 49.82 -45.22
N LEU A 6 -55.71 48.89 -44.44
CA LEU A 6 -55.07 48.49 -43.18
C LEU A 6 -55.39 47.03 -42.81
N HIS A 7 -55.11 46.06 -43.68
CA HIS A 7 -55.27 44.64 -43.33
C HIS A 7 -54.22 43.69 -43.93
N ALA A 8 -53.04 44.19 -44.33
CA ALA A 8 -51.99 43.34 -44.91
C ALA A 8 -50.60 43.45 -44.27
N CYS A 9 -50.44 44.17 -43.15
CA CYS A 9 -49.13 44.30 -42.47
C CYS A 9 -49.06 43.68 -41.07
N PHE A 10 -50.16 43.17 -40.52
CA PHE A 10 -50.17 42.67 -39.14
C PHE A 10 -49.57 41.25 -38.95
N PRO A 11 -49.69 40.29 -39.90
CA PRO A 11 -49.09 38.97 -39.68
C PRO A 11 -47.58 38.90 -40.02
N VAL A 12 -47.06 39.87 -40.78
CA VAL A 12 -45.63 39.91 -41.14
C VAL A 12 -44.77 40.52 -40.03
N LEU A 13 -45.31 41.45 -39.25
CA LEU A 13 -44.57 42.06 -38.13
C LEU A 13 -44.39 41.11 -36.93
N ILE A 14 -45.35 40.21 -36.70
CA ILE A 14 -45.29 39.23 -35.60
C ILE A 14 -44.29 38.11 -35.91
N PHE A 15 -44.14 37.70 -37.18
CA PHE A 15 -43.14 36.69 -37.57
C PHE A 15 -41.71 37.24 -37.53
N MET A 16 -41.50 38.54 -37.77
CA MET A 16 -40.17 39.17 -37.65
C MET A 16 -39.73 39.38 -36.20
N LEU A 17 -40.66 39.51 -35.25
CA LEU A 17 -40.35 39.65 -33.82
C LEU A 17 -39.91 38.32 -33.16
N PHE A 18 -40.34 37.17 -33.69
CA PHE A 18 -39.87 35.86 -33.23
C PHE A 18 -38.51 35.45 -33.83
N ALA A 19 -38.11 36.02 -34.96
CA ALA A 19 -36.81 35.73 -35.59
C ALA A 19 -35.62 36.42 -34.90
N LEU A 20 -35.87 37.42 -34.04
CA LEU A 20 -34.83 38.16 -33.30
C LEU A 20 -34.50 37.56 -31.92
N PHE A 21 -35.19 36.49 -31.49
CA PHE A 21 -34.92 35.78 -30.22
C PHE A 21 -34.32 34.37 -30.41
N SER A 22 -33.88 34.00 -31.63
CA SER A 22 -33.31 32.66 -31.91
C SER A 22 -31.86 32.69 -32.38
N CYS A 23 -31.07 33.69 -31.98
CA CYS A 23 -29.63 33.71 -32.20
C CYS A 23 -28.86 34.33 -31.02
N GLU A 24 -28.99 33.74 -29.83
CA GLU A 24 -27.98 33.84 -28.77
C GLU A 24 -27.56 32.47 -28.22
N LEU A 25 -27.91 31.36 -28.88
CA LEU A 25 -27.60 30.02 -28.41
C LEU A 25 -26.38 29.38 -29.09
N ASN A 26 -25.35 30.17 -29.44
CA ASN A 26 -24.14 29.63 -30.06
C ASN A 26 -22.81 30.19 -29.55
N GLU A 27 -22.81 31.08 -28.56
CA GLU A 27 -21.57 31.55 -27.92
C GLU A 27 -21.39 31.02 -26.49
N GLU A 28 -22.49 30.74 -25.76
CA GLU A 28 -22.44 30.11 -24.43
C GLU A 28 -22.11 28.60 -24.47
N VAL A 29 -22.40 27.90 -25.57
CA VAL A 29 -22.07 26.47 -25.73
C VAL A 29 -20.59 26.28 -26.05
N ILE A 30 -19.98 27.22 -26.79
CA ILE A 30 -18.54 27.18 -27.11
C ILE A 30 -17.70 27.65 -25.90
N ARG A 31 -18.22 28.56 -25.05
CA ARG A 31 -17.54 28.95 -23.80
C ARG A 31 -17.56 27.87 -22.71
N ARG A 32 -18.58 27.01 -22.67
CA ARG A 32 -18.65 25.90 -21.70
C ARG A 32 -17.63 24.77 -21.94
N GLU A 33 -17.01 24.70 -23.12
CA GLU A 33 -15.88 23.79 -23.35
C GLU A 33 -14.52 24.38 -22.92
N SER A 34 -14.49 25.65 -22.50
CA SER A 34 -13.27 26.34 -22.03
C SER A 34 -13.26 26.62 -20.52
N ASP A 35 -14.34 26.31 -19.79
CA ASP A 35 -14.24 26.10 -18.35
C ASP A 35 -13.51 24.78 -18.16
N THR A 36 -12.20 24.85 -17.90
CA THR A 36 -11.39 23.70 -17.50
C THR A 36 -12.12 22.96 -16.39
N ASN A 37 -12.77 21.83 -16.70
CA ASN A 37 -13.39 20.96 -15.71
C ASN A 37 -12.29 20.58 -14.72
N LYS A 38 -12.34 21.17 -13.52
CA LYS A 38 -11.32 20.94 -12.51
C LYS A 38 -11.40 19.48 -12.07
N ILE A 39 -10.37 18.70 -12.37
CA ILE A 39 -10.28 17.31 -11.91
C ILE A 39 -10.15 17.32 -10.39
N ASN A 40 -11.00 16.57 -9.71
CA ASN A 40 -10.96 16.40 -8.27
C ASN A 40 -10.62 14.95 -7.92
N ILE A 41 -9.60 14.77 -7.08
CA ILE A 41 -9.14 13.46 -6.62
C ILE A 41 -9.31 13.43 -5.10
N ARG A 42 -9.93 12.38 -4.57
CA ARG A 42 -10.04 12.16 -3.13
C ARG A 42 -9.89 10.69 -2.76
N GLU A 43 -9.61 10.46 -1.48
CA GLU A 43 -9.59 9.12 -0.89
C GLU A 43 -10.86 8.84 -0.08
N ALA A 44 -11.29 7.57 -0.09
CA ALA A 44 -12.38 7.09 0.74
C ALA A 44 -12.22 5.58 1.05
N SER A 45 -12.76 5.14 2.18
CA SER A 45 -12.95 3.70 2.43
C SER A 45 -14.20 3.19 1.72
N LEU A 46 -14.26 1.88 1.45
CA LEU A 46 -15.45 1.23 0.90
C LEU A 46 -16.67 1.48 1.79
N GLU A 47 -16.50 1.44 3.12
CA GLU A 47 -17.58 1.75 4.07
C GLU A 47 -18.12 3.17 3.91
N LYS A 48 -17.24 4.17 3.73
CA LYS A 48 -17.65 5.55 3.49
C LYS A 48 -18.38 5.69 2.16
N LEU A 49 -17.87 5.04 1.10
CA LEU A 49 -18.48 5.06 -0.23
C LEU A 49 -19.85 4.38 -0.25
N LEU A 50 -20.04 3.30 0.50
CA LEU A 50 -21.35 2.62 0.65
C LEU A 50 -22.43 3.50 1.33
N ARG A 51 -22.07 4.68 1.83
CA ARG A 51 -23.01 5.69 2.33
C ARG A 51 -23.30 6.80 1.30
N GLU A 52 -22.62 6.79 0.14
CA GLU A 52 -22.77 7.77 -0.92
C GLU A 52 -23.72 7.23 -2.01
N ASN A 53 -24.87 7.88 -2.22
CA ASN A 53 -25.89 7.42 -3.17
C ASN A 53 -25.35 7.21 -4.59
N LYS A 54 -24.45 8.08 -5.05
CA LYS A 54 -23.83 7.98 -6.39
C LYS A 54 -23.03 6.68 -6.53
N PHE A 55 -22.23 6.35 -5.52
CA PHE A 55 -21.47 5.11 -5.49
C PHE A 55 -22.40 3.91 -5.36
N VAL A 56 -23.33 3.92 -4.40
CA VAL A 56 -24.26 2.80 -4.16
C VAL A 56 -25.07 2.46 -5.41
N ASN A 57 -25.55 3.47 -6.15
CA ASN A 57 -26.27 3.23 -7.40
C ASN A 57 -25.40 2.60 -8.47
N ALA A 58 -24.18 3.11 -8.67
CA ALA A 58 -23.22 2.57 -9.64
C ALA A 58 -22.80 1.15 -9.26
N TYR A 59 -22.43 0.95 -8.00
CA TYR A 59 -22.08 -0.33 -7.40
C TYR A 59 -23.22 -1.33 -7.59
N ASN A 60 -24.45 -0.99 -7.19
CA ASN A 60 -25.61 -1.88 -7.33
C ASN A 60 -25.95 -2.23 -8.78
N ALA A 61 -25.79 -1.29 -9.71
CA ALA A 61 -26.07 -1.50 -11.13
C ALA A 61 -25.06 -2.47 -11.79
N VAL A 62 -23.83 -2.53 -11.28
CA VAL A 62 -22.85 -3.56 -11.65
C VAL A 62 -22.94 -4.81 -10.75
N TYR A 63 -23.97 -4.97 -9.92
CA TYR A 63 -23.99 -5.92 -8.79
C TYR A 63 -25.29 -6.74 -8.68
N ALA A 64 -26.07 -6.89 -9.75
CA ALA A 64 -27.37 -7.57 -9.65
C ALA A 64 -27.24 -9.03 -9.11
N ASN A 65 -27.84 -9.24 -7.92
CA ASN A 65 -28.01 -10.47 -7.10
C ASN A 65 -26.89 -10.85 -6.12
N ARG A 66 -27.25 -11.08 -4.84
CA ARG A 66 -26.37 -11.57 -3.76
C ARG A 66 -26.64 -13.05 -3.47
N GLU A 67 -25.59 -13.88 -3.44
CA GLU A 67 -25.54 -15.06 -2.58
C GLU A 67 -24.41 -14.92 -1.54
N LYS A 68 -24.52 -15.66 -0.44
CA LYS A 68 -23.86 -15.41 0.85
C LYS A 68 -22.33 -15.35 0.78
N SER A 69 -21.77 -14.27 1.34
CA SER A 69 -20.36 -14.00 1.72
C SER A 69 -19.36 -13.45 0.69
N ARG A 70 -19.61 -13.59 -0.62
CA ARG A 70 -18.86 -12.90 -1.69
C ARG A 70 -19.85 -12.27 -2.67
N THR A 71 -19.46 -11.16 -3.29
CA THR A 71 -20.31 -10.54 -4.32
C THR A 71 -20.28 -11.41 -5.59
N VAL A 72 -21.32 -11.40 -6.45
CA VAL A 72 -21.29 -12.18 -7.71
C VAL A 72 -20.10 -11.78 -8.59
N MET A 73 -19.70 -10.49 -8.54
CA MET A 73 -18.51 -9.98 -9.21
C MET A 73 -17.22 -10.60 -8.66
N GLU A 74 -17.03 -10.53 -7.34
CA GLU A 74 -15.88 -11.13 -6.63
C GLU A 74 -15.81 -12.64 -6.83
N GLY A 75 -16.97 -13.31 -6.85
CA GLY A 75 -17.08 -14.75 -7.11
C GLY A 75 -16.77 -15.13 -8.56
N GLN A 76 -17.38 -14.43 -9.53
CA GLN A 76 -17.22 -14.72 -10.97
C GLN A 76 -15.80 -14.43 -11.46
N TYR A 77 -15.18 -13.36 -10.95
CA TYR A 77 -13.84 -12.92 -11.36
C TYR A 77 -12.74 -13.30 -10.36
N ASN A 78 -13.09 -14.02 -9.30
CA ASN A 78 -12.20 -14.56 -8.25
C ASN A 78 -11.22 -13.51 -7.68
N PHE A 79 -11.78 -12.46 -7.09
CA PHE A 79 -11.03 -11.43 -6.35
C PHE A 79 -11.79 -10.99 -5.10
N THR A 80 -11.11 -10.28 -4.20
CA THR A 80 -11.70 -9.60 -3.03
C THR A 80 -11.34 -8.13 -3.08
N ILE A 81 -12.30 -7.24 -2.80
CA ILE A 81 -12.04 -5.79 -2.70
C ILE A 81 -11.33 -5.48 -1.38
N VAL A 82 -10.22 -4.74 -1.45
CA VAL A 82 -9.56 -4.18 -0.27
C VAL A 82 -10.38 -2.97 0.23
N PRO A 83 -10.84 -2.95 1.50
CA PRO A 83 -11.87 -2.01 1.95
C PRO A 83 -11.35 -0.58 2.23
N HIS A 84 -10.05 -0.34 2.14
CA HIS A 84 -9.41 0.94 2.47
C HIS A 84 -8.65 1.53 1.26
N GLY A 85 -8.44 2.85 1.27
CA GLY A 85 -7.58 3.53 0.30
C GLY A 85 -8.14 3.67 -1.12
N ALA A 86 -9.47 3.59 -1.31
CA ALA A 86 -10.06 3.77 -2.64
C ALA A 86 -9.87 5.22 -3.12
N LYS A 87 -9.52 5.37 -4.41
CA LYS A 87 -9.39 6.68 -5.06
C LYS A 87 -10.67 6.99 -5.83
N VAL A 88 -11.18 8.19 -5.62
CA VAL A 88 -12.35 8.72 -6.34
C VAL A 88 -11.90 9.88 -7.20
N ILE A 89 -12.17 9.81 -8.50
CA ILE A 89 -11.89 10.89 -9.46
C ILE A 89 -13.21 11.43 -9.97
N GLU A 90 -13.39 12.74 -9.86
CA GLU A 90 -14.48 13.49 -10.48
C GLU A 90 -13.88 14.34 -11.61
N ASP A 91 -14.28 14.06 -12.84
CA ASP A 91 -13.83 14.72 -14.05
C ASP A 91 -15.06 15.19 -14.85
N GLY A 92 -15.40 16.46 -14.68
CA GLY A 92 -16.66 17.03 -15.17
C GLY A 92 -17.87 16.26 -14.64
N SER A 93 -18.67 15.70 -15.54
CA SER A 93 -19.84 14.87 -15.19
C SER A 93 -19.51 13.40 -14.90
N LYS A 94 -18.26 12.96 -15.15
CA LYS A 94 -17.85 11.56 -14.98
C LYS A 94 -17.32 11.34 -13.57
N THR A 95 -17.47 10.12 -13.05
CA THR A 95 -16.85 9.73 -11.78
C THR A 95 -16.36 8.30 -11.83
N SER A 96 -15.13 8.08 -11.38
CA SER A 96 -14.58 6.75 -11.21
C SER A 96 -14.18 6.48 -9.78
N TYR A 97 -14.31 5.21 -9.39
CA TYR A 97 -13.93 4.68 -8.09
C TYR A 97 -12.94 3.55 -8.36
N THR A 98 -11.72 3.69 -7.87
CA THR A 98 -10.65 2.71 -8.07
C THR A 98 -10.30 2.08 -6.72
N PHE A 99 -10.34 0.75 -6.65
CA PHE A 99 -10.05 -0.05 -5.47
C PHE A 99 -8.93 -1.01 -5.77
N LYS A 100 -8.02 -1.25 -4.81
CA LYS A 100 -7.15 -2.41 -4.86
C LYS A 100 -8.00 -3.68 -4.71
N ILE A 101 -7.66 -4.71 -5.47
CA ILE A 101 -8.24 -6.05 -5.32
C ILE A 101 -7.13 -7.06 -5.09
N THR A 102 -7.45 -8.13 -4.37
CA THR A 102 -6.53 -9.26 -4.14
C THR A 102 -7.16 -10.56 -4.62
N ARG A 103 -6.32 -11.52 -5.00
CA ARG A 103 -6.73 -12.88 -5.35
C ARG A 103 -6.28 -13.85 -4.26
N GLU A 104 -6.87 -15.04 -4.23
CA GLU A 104 -6.49 -16.09 -3.26
C GLU A 104 -5.01 -16.47 -3.37
N ILE A 105 -4.45 -16.43 -4.59
CA ILE A 105 -3.02 -16.59 -4.84
C ILE A 105 -2.45 -15.19 -5.13
N SER A 106 -1.67 -14.69 -4.19
CA SER A 106 -0.91 -13.44 -4.36
C SER A 106 0.26 -13.67 -5.31
N ASN A 107 0.48 -12.74 -6.24
CA ASN A 107 1.64 -12.72 -7.12
C ASN A 107 2.32 -11.34 -6.96
N PRO A 108 3.60 -11.30 -6.57
CA PRO A 108 4.32 -10.04 -6.38
C PRO A 108 4.67 -9.31 -7.70
N ASP A 109 4.56 -9.97 -8.85
CA ASP A 109 4.97 -9.42 -10.15
C ASP A 109 3.94 -8.45 -10.74
N TYR A 110 2.74 -8.38 -10.17
CA TYR A 110 1.69 -7.47 -10.62
C TYR A 110 0.75 -7.09 -9.48
N PHE A 111 0.00 -6.01 -9.67
CA PHE A 111 -1.13 -5.65 -8.83
C PHE A 111 -2.37 -5.39 -9.67
N GLU A 112 -3.54 -5.50 -9.05
CA GLU A 112 -4.82 -5.36 -9.73
C GLU A 112 -5.72 -4.36 -9.03
N ASN A 113 -6.48 -3.62 -9.83
CA ASN A 113 -7.51 -2.73 -9.35
C ASN A 113 -8.86 -3.04 -9.97
N LEU A 114 -9.92 -2.86 -9.18
CA LEU A 114 -11.28 -2.72 -9.67
C LEU A 114 -11.56 -1.24 -9.91
N VAL A 115 -11.99 -0.91 -11.12
CA VAL A 115 -12.48 0.43 -11.48
C VAL A 115 -13.96 0.36 -11.76
N ILE A 116 -14.76 1.12 -11.01
CA ILE A 116 -16.18 1.36 -11.30
C ILE A 116 -16.28 2.78 -11.86
N ASN A 117 -16.72 2.92 -13.10
CA ASN A 117 -16.84 4.19 -13.79
C ASN A 117 -18.31 4.53 -14.05
N VAL A 118 -18.69 5.78 -13.79
CA VAL A 118 -19.99 6.38 -14.11
C VAL A 118 -19.77 7.45 -15.16
N ASP A 119 -20.34 7.23 -16.35
CA ASP A 119 -20.18 8.17 -17.46
C ASP A 119 -21.02 9.46 -17.30
N SER A 120 -20.95 10.35 -18.29
CA SER A 120 -21.68 11.61 -18.31
C SER A 120 -23.21 11.47 -18.34
N LEU A 121 -23.71 10.28 -18.70
CA LEU A 121 -25.14 9.92 -18.73
C LEU A 121 -25.57 9.19 -17.45
N GLY A 122 -24.67 9.03 -16.48
CA GLY A 122 -24.93 8.28 -15.26
C GLY A 122 -24.91 6.77 -15.44
N GLN A 123 -24.43 6.26 -16.57
CA GLN A 123 -24.36 4.83 -16.83
C GLN A 123 -23.09 4.23 -16.20
N PRO A 124 -23.23 3.20 -15.35
CA PRO A 124 -22.10 2.56 -14.70
C PRO A 124 -21.49 1.46 -15.57
N SER A 125 -20.17 1.30 -15.43
CA SER A 125 -19.33 0.29 -16.07
C SER A 125 -18.26 -0.15 -15.09
N ALA A 126 -17.76 -1.38 -15.20
CA ALA A 126 -16.73 -1.91 -14.31
C ALA A 126 -15.62 -2.65 -15.06
N TYR A 127 -14.40 -2.53 -14.55
CA TYR A 127 -13.18 -3.04 -15.19
C TYR A 127 -12.21 -3.56 -14.13
N VAL A 128 -11.52 -4.66 -14.42
CA VAL A 128 -10.29 -5.06 -13.71
C VAL A 128 -9.10 -4.56 -14.51
N LEU A 129 -8.22 -3.79 -13.87
CA LEU A 129 -6.95 -3.35 -14.45
C LEU A 129 -5.83 -4.11 -13.78
N LYS A 130 -5.02 -4.84 -14.56
CA LYS A 130 -3.80 -5.51 -14.11
C LYS A 130 -2.59 -4.67 -14.51
N TYR A 131 -1.78 -4.30 -13.51
CA TYR A 131 -0.57 -3.52 -13.65
C TYR A 131 0.64 -4.43 -13.41
N THR A 132 1.47 -4.62 -14.42
CA THR A 132 2.71 -5.41 -14.35
C THR A 132 3.90 -4.45 -14.45
N PRO A 133 4.53 -4.07 -13.34
CA PRO A 133 5.67 -3.14 -13.35
C PRO A 133 6.85 -3.73 -14.14
N SER A 134 7.50 -2.93 -14.97
CA SER A 134 8.77 -3.32 -15.62
C SER A 134 9.98 -3.13 -14.71
N GLU A 135 9.80 -2.38 -13.63
CA GLU A 135 10.77 -2.10 -12.59
C GLU A 135 10.08 -2.09 -11.22
N PRO A 136 10.80 -2.34 -10.11
CA PRO A 136 10.22 -2.21 -8.78
C PRO A 136 9.60 -0.83 -8.63
N LEU A 137 8.36 -0.79 -8.15
CA LEU A 137 7.70 0.48 -7.90
C LEU A 137 8.54 1.31 -6.93
N SER A 138 8.64 2.62 -7.17
CA SER A 138 9.36 3.55 -6.28
C SER A 138 8.37 4.54 -5.68
N LEU A 139 8.42 4.69 -4.35
CA LEU A 139 7.65 5.70 -3.64
C LEU A 139 8.08 7.09 -4.13
N SER A 140 7.10 7.87 -4.58
CA SER A 140 7.27 9.31 -4.74
C SER A 140 6.75 9.99 -3.47
N ALA A 141 6.99 11.29 -3.32
CA ALA A 141 6.42 11.99 -2.17
C ALA A 141 4.88 11.89 -2.13
N HIS A 142 4.32 12.19 -0.96
CA HIS A 142 2.86 12.34 -0.76
C HIS A 142 2.05 11.05 -0.96
N GLY A 143 2.62 9.90 -0.60
CA GLY A 143 1.91 8.61 -0.63
C GLY A 143 1.57 8.13 -2.05
N SER A 144 2.37 8.55 -3.03
CA SER A 144 2.26 8.11 -4.42
C SER A 144 3.49 7.33 -4.88
N PHE A 145 3.52 6.96 -6.16
CA PHE A 145 4.59 6.18 -6.75
C PHE A 145 4.77 6.44 -8.24
N ALA A 146 5.99 6.24 -8.71
CA ALA A 146 6.25 6.14 -10.13
C ALA A 146 5.83 4.75 -10.65
N PHE A 147 5.14 4.73 -11.80
CA PHE A 147 4.74 3.51 -12.47
C PHE A 147 5.28 3.48 -13.90
N LYS A 148 6.02 2.41 -14.20
CA LYS A 148 6.44 2.04 -15.54
C LYS A 148 6.20 0.56 -15.70
N GLY A 149 5.52 0.17 -16.77
CA GLY A 149 5.11 -1.22 -16.94
C GLY A 149 3.97 -1.39 -17.92
N GLN A 150 3.39 -2.59 -17.91
CA GLN A 150 2.26 -2.95 -18.76
C GLN A 150 0.94 -2.85 -18.00
N VAL A 151 -0.10 -2.36 -18.68
CA VAL A 151 -1.47 -2.35 -18.14
C VAL A 151 -2.38 -3.17 -19.05
N LYS A 152 -3.18 -4.05 -18.45
CA LYS A 152 -4.20 -4.85 -19.14
C LYS A 152 -5.57 -4.56 -18.56
N ILE A 153 -6.53 -4.24 -19.43
CA ILE A 153 -7.91 -3.93 -19.03
C ILE A 153 -8.81 -5.13 -19.34
N THR A 154 -9.53 -5.62 -18.33
CA THR A 154 -10.53 -6.69 -18.45
C THR A 154 -11.89 -6.16 -18.04
N PRO A 155 -12.83 -5.93 -18.98
CA PRO A 155 -14.17 -5.48 -18.63
C PRO A 155 -14.96 -6.54 -17.89
N ILE A 156 -15.77 -6.07 -16.95
CA ILE A 156 -16.69 -6.89 -16.20
C ILE A 156 -18.04 -6.86 -16.93
N VAL A 157 -18.44 -8.00 -17.49
CA VAL A 157 -19.64 -8.14 -18.31
C VAL A 157 -20.61 -9.09 -17.60
N TYR A 158 -21.86 -8.66 -17.46
CA TYR A 158 -22.95 -9.42 -16.85
C TYR A 158 -23.93 -9.89 -17.92
N ASN A 159 -24.37 -11.15 -17.85
CA ASN A 159 -25.42 -11.71 -18.71
C ASN A 159 -25.20 -11.43 -20.21
N ALA A 160 -23.98 -11.66 -20.71
CA ALA A 160 -23.73 -11.58 -22.15
C ALA A 160 -24.60 -12.65 -22.86
N SER A 161 -25.56 -12.21 -23.67
CA SER A 161 -26.24 -13.12 -24.58
C SER A 161 -25.26 -13.61 -25.66
N GLU A 162 -25.37 -14.88 -26.05
CA GLU A 162 -24.52 -15.53 -27.06
C GLU A 162 -24.79 -15.03 -28.49
N MET A 163 -24.87 -13.72 -28.73
CA MET A 163 -25.08 -13.18 -30.07
C MET A 163 -24.00 -12.19 -30.48
N ASP A 164 -23.37 -12.54 -31.60
CA ASP A 164 -22.39 -11.85 -32.43
C ASP A 164 -21.03 -11.50 -31.81
N LYS A 165 -19.98 -12.07 -32.42
CA LYS A 165 -18.57 -11.77 -32.15
C LYS A 165 -18.32 -10.30 -32.45
N THR A 166 -18.22 -9.50 -31.41
CA THR A 166 -17.91 -8.08 -31.51
C THR A 166 -16.56 -7.82 -30.85
N THR A 167 -15.63 -7.24 -31.60
CA THR A 167 -14.42 -6.68 -31.00
C THR A 167 -14.79 -5.37 -30.32
N ILE A 168 -14.67 -5.35 -29.01
CA ILE A 168 -14.90 -4.17 -28.19
C ILE A 168 -13.53 -3.70 -27.70
N CYS A 169 -13.27 -2.42 -27.88
CA CYS A 169 -12.05 -1.78 -27.41
C CYS A 169 -12.41 -0.75 -26.34
N VAL A 170 -11.61 -0.64 -25.29
CA VAL A 170 -11.81 0.27 -24.16
C VAL A 170 -10.51 1.00 -23.86
N THR A 171 -10.61 2.28 -23.49
CA THR A 171 -9.46 3.11 -23.12
C THR A 171 -9.54 3.55 -21.66
N ALA A 172 -8.52 3.22 -20.87
CA ALA A 172 -8.28 3.81 -19.56
C ALA A 172 -7.40 5.06 -19.73
N GLN A 173 -7.83 6.19 -19.21
CA GLN A 173 -7.00 7.38 -19.03
C GLN A 173 -6.42 7.34 -17.62
N ILE A 174 -5.17 6.86 -17.50
CA ILE A 174 -4.47 6.82 -16.22
C ILE A 174 -4.02 8.24 -15.87
N LEU A 175 -4.49 8.76 -14.74
CA LEU A 175 -4.17 10.11 -14.30
C LEU A 175 -2.80 10.14 -13.60
N MET A 176 -1.89 10.94 -14.16
CA MET A 176 -0.51 11.11 -13.71
C MET A 176 -0.27 12.58 -13.32
N CYS A 177 0.84 12.81 -12.62
CA CYS A 177 1.20 14.09 -12.05
C CYS A 177 2.72 14.32 -12.16
N ASP A 178 3.14 15.50 -12.61
CA ASP A 178 4.56 15.91 -12.69
C ASP A 178 4.89 17.14 -11.82
N GLN A 179 4.01 17.46 -10.88
CA GLN A 179 4.17 18.61 -10.01
C GLN A 179 5.43 18.46 -9.14
N ALA A 180 6.36 19.40 -9.25
CA ALA A 180 7.54 19.43 -8.42
C ALA A 180 7.24 20.18 -7.10
N TRP A 181 7.50 19.53 -5.96
CA TRP A 181 7.28 20.13 -4.63
C TRP A 181 8.57 20.42 -3.87
N SER A 182 9.70 19.88 -4.32
CA SER A 182 11.02 20.19 -3.79
C SER A 182 12.09 19.97 -4.87
N PRO A 183 13.31 20.53 -4.71
CA PRO A 183 14.42 20.31 -5.65
C PRO A 183 14.80 18.84 -5.84
N ASP A 184 14.52 18.00 -4.85
CA ASP A 184 14.84 16.56 -4.83
C ASP A 184 13.65 15.67 -5.24
N ASN A 185 12.50 16.27 -5.55
CA ASN A 185 11.25 15.57 -5.85
C ASN A 185 10.68 16.07 -7.17
N THR A 186 11.41 15.75 -8.24
CA THR A 186 11.10 16.07 -9.62
C THR A 186 10.92 14.77 -10.38
N GLY A 187 9.68 14.34 -10.60
CA GLY A 187 9.41 13.10 -11.34
C GLY A 187 7.93 12.91 -11.61
N VAL A 188 7.61 12.23 -12.70
CA VAL A 188 6.23 11.81 -13.00
C VAL A 188 5.84 10.69 -12.06
N HIS A 189 4.67 10.80 -11.44
CA HIS A 189 4.09 9.77 -10.59
C HIS A 189 2.58 9.68 -10.75
N VAL A 190 1.99 8.65 -10.13
CA VAL A 190 0.54 8.43 -10.12
C VAL A 190 -0.18 9.60 -9.42
N ALA A 191 -1.26 10.13 -9.99
CA ALA A 191 -1.91 11.30 -9.39
C ALA A 191 -2.65 10.95 -8.08
N THR A 192 -2.46 11.78 -7.05
CA THR A 192 -3.16 11.68 -5.76
C THR A 192 -3.96 12.96 -5.47
N ASN A 193 -4.69 12.98 -4.36
CA ASN A 193 -5.41 14.17 -3.88
C ASN A 193 -4.49 15.37 -3.57
N GLU A 194 -3.17 15.16 -3.48
CA GLU A 194 -2.18 16.22 -3.30
C GLU A 194 -1.78 16.89 -4.64
N CYS A 195 -2.05 16.25 -5.77
CA CYS A 195 -1.88 16.83 -7.11
C CYS A 195 -3.03 17.80 -7.43
N ASN A 196 -2.93 18.99 -6.85
CA ASN A 196 -3.97 20.00 -6.91
C ASN A 196 -3.79 21.03 -8.04
N ASP A 197 -2.60 21.09 -8.65
CA ASP A 197 -2.33 21.95 -9.80
C ASP A 197 -2.73 21.25 -11.11
N GLN A 198 -3.76 21.79 -11.76
CA GLN A 198 -4.30 21.24 -13.01
C GLN A 198 -3.28 21.30 -14.16
N ASN A 199 -2.28 22.20 -14.10
CA ASN A 199 -1.25 22.30 -15.14
C ASN A 199 -0.25 21.13 -15.09
N HIS A 200 -0.22 20.41 -13.97
CA HIS A 200 0.68 19.29 -13.73
C HIS A 200 -0.02 17.92 -13.81
N LEU A 201 -1.35 17.92 -14.01
CA LEU A 201 -2.13 16.70 -14.22
C LEU A 201 -2.19 16.38 -15.72
N PHE A 202 -1.95 15.12 -16.06
CA PHE A 202 -2.06 14.64 -17.44
C PHE A 202 -2.50 13.18 -17.51
N TYR A 203 -3.06 12.79 -18.65
CA TYR A 203 -3.51 11.42 -18.88
C TYR A 203 -2.48 10.60 -19.64
N SER A 204 -2.23 9.39 -19.16
CA SER A 204 -1.53 8.34 -19.90
C SER A 204 -2.55 7.30 -20.39
N PRO A 205 -3.00 7.37 -21.66
CA PRO A 205 -4.03 6.47 -22.17
C PRO A 205 -3.49 5.06 -22.42
N VAL A 206 -4.28 4.06 -22.03
CA VAL A 206 -4.06 2.65 -22.36
C VAL A 206 -5.32 2.08 -22.99
N THR A 207 -5.20 1.49 -24.19
CA THR A 207 -6.32 0.86 -24.90
C THR A 207 -6.15 -0.65 -24.96
N THR A 208 -7.19 -1.40 -24.56
CA THR A 208 -7.25 -2.86 -24.74
C THR A 208 -8.46 -3.22 -25.59
N CYS A 209 -8.29 -4.15 -26.51
CA CYS A 209 -9.35 -4.69 -27.36
C CYS A 209 -9.57 -6.17 -27.05
N TYR A 210 -10.82 -6.59 -26.94
CA TYR A 210 -11.21 -7.98 -26.70
C TYR A 210 -12.36 -8.35 -27.62
N THR A 211 -12.50 -9.64 -27.91
CA THR A 211 -13.60 -10.16 -28.74
C THR A 211 -14.57 -10.90 -27.84
N THR A 212 -15.84 -10.50 -27.84
CA THR A 212 -16.89 -11.26 -27.16
C THR A 212 -17.09 -12.61 -27.87
N ASN A 213 -17.20 -13.70 -27.11
CA ASN A 213 -17.39 -15.09 -27.61
C ASN A 213 -16.17 -15.76 -28.29
N GLY A 214 -14.95 -15.29 -28.06
CA GLY A 214 -13.76 -16.15 -28.00
C GLY A 214 -13.63 -16.69 -26.57
N ASP A 215 -13.14 -17.92 -26.40
CA ASP A 215 -13.07 -18.63 -25.11
C ASP A 215 -12.98 -17.68 -23.91
N ILE A 216 -13.92 -17.81 -22.96
CA ILE A 216 -13.70 -17.43 -21.57
C ILE A 216 -12.74 -18.48 -20.98
N GLY A 217 -11.59 -18.63 -21.61
CA GLY A 217 -10.42 -19.30 -21.09
C GLY A 217 -9.64 -18.22 -20.38
N GLY A 218 -9.34 -18.44 -19.10
CA GLY A 218 -8.46 -17.58 -18.33
C GLY A 218 -7.30 -17.14 -19.20
N GLY A 219 -7.16 -15.82 -19.37
CA GLY A 219 -6.11 -15.27 -20.20
C GLY A 219 -4.78 -15.80 -19.70
N GLY A 220 -4.23 -16.77 -20.43
CA GLY A 220 -2.86 -17.20 -20.24
C GLY A 220 -1.95 -15.99 -20.38
N ASP A 221 -0.78 -16.06 -19.73
CA ASP A 221 0.25 -15.03 -19.61
C ASP A 221 0.88 -14.55 -20.94
N GLY A 222 0.21 -14.74 -22.09
CA GLY A 222 0.77 -14.52 -23.43
C GLY A 222 0.24 -13.30 -24.19
N ASP A 223 -0.63 -12.48 -23.62
CA ASP A 223 -1.08 -11.24 -24.27
C ASP A 223 -0.26 -10.05 -23.73
N PRO A 224 0.65 -9.45 -24.52
CA PRO A 224 1.52 -8.39 -24.05
C PRO A 224 0.68 -7.15 -23.76
N GLY A 225 0.54 -6.79 -22.49
CA GLY A 225 -0.16 -5.56 -22.10
C GLY A 225 0.50 -4.33 -22.74
N VAL A 226 -0.25 -3.23 -22.87
CA VAL A 226 0.28 -2.01 -23.46
C VAL A 226 1.21 -1.34 -22.45
N THR A 227 2.43 -1.04 -22.88
CA THR A 227 3.43 -0.36 -22.03
C THR A 227 3.04 1.10 -21.82
N VAL A 228 3.03 1.53 -20.56
CA VAL A 228 2.96 2.94 -20.17
C VAL A 228 4.38 3.51 -20.27
N PRO A 229 4.69 4.39 -21.24
CA PRO A 229 6.05 4.85 -21.46
C PRO A 229 6.32 6.13 -20.66
N ILE A 230 6.83 6.05 -19.43
CA ILE A 230 7.36 7.24 -18.74
C ILE A 230 8.56 6.87 -17.87
N GLY A 231 9.66 7.60 -18.06
CA GLY A 231 10.90 7.47 -17.28
C GLY A 231 12.13 7.36 -18.18
N ASP A 232 12.53 8.47 -18.80
CA ASP A 232 13.95 8.88 -18.93
C ASP A 232 14.03 10.33 -19.47
N ASP A 233 15.07 11.01 -19.03
CA ASP A 233 15.39 12.42 -19.28
C ASP A 233 15.39 12.81 -20.77
N GLY A 234 14.73 13.92 -21.08
CA GLY A 234 15.10 14.80 -22.18
C GLY A 234 14.54 14.47 -23.58
N GLY A 235 13.60 15.30 -24.03
CA GLY A 235 13.50 15.78 -25.41
C GLY A 235 13.29 14.75 -26.53
N GLY A 236 12.07 14.65 -27.03
CA GLY A 236 11.79 13.92 -28.27
C GLY A 236 10.48 14.34 -28.92
N SER A 237 10.59 15.02 -30.06
CA SER A 237 9.54 15.56 -30.93
C SER A 237 8.42 14.58 -31.29
N GLY A 238 7.20 15.13 -31.36
CA GLY A 238 6.05 14.47 -31.97
C GLY A 238 6.30 14.01 -33.41
N GLY A 239 5.67 12.89 -33.75
CA GLY A 239 5.61 12.35 -35.10
C GLY A 239 4.19 11.95 -35.43
N GLY A 240 3.54 12.75 -36.28
CA GLY A 240 2.31 12.36 -36.97
C GLY A 240 2.62 11.47 -38.17
N GLY A 241 1.75 10.50 -38.41
CA GLY A 241 1.67 9.65 -39.60
C GLY A 241 0.57 8.63 -39.31
N GLY A 242 -0.49 8.44 -40.08
CA GLY A 242 -0.75 8.66 -41.50
C GLY A 242 -1.70 7.51 -41.86
N ASP A 243 -2.86 7.84 -42.42
CA ASP A 243 -3.92 6.87 -42.70
C ASP A 243 -3.43 5.71 -43.58
N GLY A 244 -3.51 4.48 -43.06
CA GLY A 244 -3.22 3.24 -43.77
C GLY A 244 -4.27 2.18 -43.46
N ASP A 245 -5.01 1.79 -44.49
CA ASP A 245 -6.05 0.75 -44.55
C ASP A 245 -5.53 -0.63 -44.05
N PRO A 246 -6.36 -1.52 -43.47
CA PRO A 246 -5.89 -2.64 -42.68
C PRO A 246 -5.43 -3.80 -43.58
N SER A 247 -4.15 -4.16 -43.48
CA SER A 247 -3.66 -5.42 -44.05
C SER A 247 -4.05 -6.58 -43.14
N THR A 248 -4.76 -7.55 -43.71
CA THR A 248 -5.09 -8.83 -43.10
C THR A 248 -3.84 -9.64 -42.79
N GLY A 249 -3.48 -9.78 -41.52
CA GLY A 249 -2.47 -10.76 -41.09
C GLY A 249 -1.87 -10.48 -39.72
N GLY A 250 -2.35 -11.20 -38.70
CA GLY A 250 -1.61 -11.62 -37.50
C GLY A 250 -0.89 -10.55 -36.66
N GLY A 251 -1.51 -10.19 -35.53
CA GLY A 251 -0.89 -9.38 -34.47
C GLY A 251 -1.63 -8.07 -34.26
N LEU A 252 -2.65 -8.08 -33.40
CA LEU A 252 -3.35 -6.87 -33.00
C LEU A 252 -2.46 -6.08 -32.02
N THR A 253 -1.50 -5.31 -32.55
CA THR A 253 -1.09 -4.08 -31.84
C THR A 253 -2.21 -3.07 -32.06
N PRO A 254 -2.98 -2.68 -31.03
CA PRO A 254 -4.06 -1.72 -31.20
C PRO A 254 -3.46 -0.36 -31.63
N PRO A 255 -4.14 0.40 -32.50
CA PRO A 255 -3.76 1.78 -32.77
C PRO A 255 -3.77 2.56 -31.45
N ASN A 256 -2.65 3.22 -31.13
CA ASN A 256 -2.62 4.22 -30.06
C ASN A 256 -3.62 5.32 -30.44
N HIS A 257 -4.72 5.41 -29.70
CA HIS A 257 -5.96 6.17 -29.96
C HIS A 257 -7.00 5.46 -30.84
N CYS A 258 -7.92 4.76 -30.17
CA CYS A 258 -9.25 4.46 -30.69
C CYS A 258 -10.21 5.64 -30.37
N PRO A 259 -10.64 6.46 -31.35
CA PRO A 259 -11.45 7.66 -31.09
C PRO A 259 -12.90 7.36 -30.66
N ARG A 260 -13.35 6.11 -30.76
CA ARG A 260 -14.73 5.67 -30.45
C ARG A 260 -14.83 4.66 -29.32
N CYS A 261 -13.73 4.38 -28.64
CA CYS A 261 -13.73 3.46 -27.52
C CYS A 261 -14.32 4.13 -26.28
N PRO A 262 -15.11 3.42 -25.45
CA PRO A 262 -15.46 3.93 -24.12
C PRO A 262 -14.19 4.35 -23.38
N VAL A 263 -14.21 5.57 -22.85
CA VAL A 263 -13.09 6.17 -22.11
C VAL A 263 -13.49 6.37 -20.65
N PHE A 264 -12.68 5.88 -19.74
CA PHE A 264 -12.82 6.15 -18.30
C PHE A 264 -11.49 6.66 -17.73
N VAL A 265 -11.56 7.49 -16.70
CA VAL A 265 -10.39 7.99 -15.98
C VAL A 265 -10.16 7.13 -14.75
N THR A 266 -8.91 6.84 -14.41
CA THR A 266 -8.55 6.10 -13.20
C THR A 266 -7.18 6.53 -12.70
N THR A 267 -6.85 6.19 -11.45
CA THR A 267 -5.51 6.33 -10.89
C THR A 267 -5.17 5.02 -10.17
N PRO A 268 -4.02 4.39 -10.45
CA PRO A 268 -3.60 3.16 -9.80
C PRO A 268 -3.67 3.27 -8.27
N VAL A 269 -4.26 2.26 -7.64
CA VAL A 269 -4.27 2.09 -6.19
C VAL A 269 -3.39 0.91 -5.85
N GLU A 270 -2.19 1.20 -5.38
CA GLU A 270 -1.38 0.21 -4.67
C GLU A 270 -1.40 0.59 -3.19
N GLU A 271 -1.57 -0.40 -2.32
CA GLU A 271 -1.28 -0.19 -0.91
C GLU A 271 0.23 -0.18 -0.78
N TRP A 272 0.77 1.02 -0.76
CA TRP A 272 2.01 1.26 -0.09
C TRP A 272 1.77 1.08 1.39
N THR A 273 1.99 -0.14 1.87
CA THR A 273 2.62 -0.21 3.18
C THR A 273 3.99 0.42 2.96
N GLU A 274 4.17 1.68 3.40
CA GLU A 274 5.53 2.17 3.62
C GLU A 274 6.29 1.02 4.26
N PRO A 275 7.46 0.60 3.70
CA PRO A 275 8.23 -0.45 4.32
C PRO A 275 8.35 -0.04 5.78
N PRO A 276 7.88 -0.87 6.72
CA PRO A 276 7.86 -0.53 8.12
C PRO A 276 9.14 0.22 8.48
N LEU A 277 9.03 1.35 9.18
CA LEU A 277 10.08 2.37 9.38
C LEU A 277 11.53 1.85 9.52
N HIS A 278 11.72 0.64 10.05
CA HIS A 278 13.02 0.03 10.30
C HIS A 278 13.48 -1.05 9.30
N CYS A 279 12.71 -1.35 8.25
CA CYS A 279 12.96 -2.46 7.33
C CYS A 279 14.33 -2.34 6.63
N ASP A 280 14.69 -1.18 6.08
CA ASP A 280 15.97 -1.00 5.37
C ASP A 280 17.16 -1.23 6.29
N LYS A 281 17.08 -0.71 7.51
CA LYS A 281 18.10 -0.89 8.54
C LYS A 281 18.22 -2.36 8.94
N LEU A 282 17.10 -3.02 9.24
CA LEU A 282 17.06 -4.44 9.61
C LEU A 282 17.56 -5.34 8.47
N LYS A 283 17.21 -5.03 7.22
CA LYS A 283 17.74 -5.68 6.01
C LYS A 283 19.25 -5.45 5.89
N GLY A 284 19.71 -4.23 6.19
CA GLY A 284 21.13 -3.87 6.29
C GLY A 284 21.90 -4.71 7.31
N LEU A 285 21.32 -5.01 8.48
CA LEU A 285 21.93 -5.90 9.47
C LEU A 285 22.14 -7.30 8.91
N LEU A 286 21.14 -7.86 8.21
CA LEU A 286 21.22 -9.19 7.62
C LEU A 286 22.14 -9.27 6.39
N LYS A 287 22.54 -8.14 5.78
CA LYS A 287 23.63 -8.13 4.79
C LYS A 287 25.00 -8.43 5.42
N SER A 288 25.15 -8.19 6.72
CA SER A 288 26.41 -8.44 7.43
C SER A 288 26.59 -9.91 7.81
N ALA A 289 27.67 -10.51 7.31
CA ALA A 289 28.07 -11.86 7.69
C ALA A 289 28.31 -11.98 9.21
N ALA A 290 28.83 -10.93 9.85
CA ALA A 290 29.05 -10.92 11.30
C ALA A 290 27.73 -11.04 12.09
N VAL A 291 26.69 -10.32 11.69
CA VAL A 291 25.36 -10.40 12.32
C VAL A 291 24.73 -11.77 12.07
N LYS A 292 24.76 -12.26 10.82
CA LYS A 292 24.24 -13.60 10.49
C LYS A 292 24.92 -14.70 11.30
N ASN A 293 26.25 -14.62 11.46
CA ASN A 293 27.00 -15.59 12.24
C ASN A 293 26.67 -15.50 13.74
N ALA A 294 26.47 -14.28 14.28
CA ALA A 294 26.03 -14.10 15.66
C ALA A 294 24.65 -14.73 15.91
N ILE A 295 23.67 -14.48 15.03
CA ILE A 295 22.33 -15.10 15.12
C ILE A 295 22.44 -16.62 15.04
N ARG A 296 23.19 -17.16 14.08
CA ARG A 296 23.39 -18.62 13.94
C ARG A 296 24.10 -19.25 15.13
N ALA A 297 25.06 -18.56 15.73
CA ALA A 297 25.75 -19.04 16.93
C ALA A 297 24.81 -19.15 18.15
N LEU A 298 23.81 -18.28 18.22
CA LEU A 298 22.77 -18.32 19.25
C LEU A 298 21.64 -19.30 18.93
N ASN A 299 21.34 -19.53 17.65
CA ASN A 299 20.27 -20.42 17.19
C ASN A 299 20.72 -21.89 17.19
N SER A 300 20.88 -22.48 18.38
CA SER A 300 21.22 -23.89 18.52
C SER A 300 20.65 -24.53 19.79
N GLU A 301 20.38 -25.82 19.72
CA GLU A 301 19.85 -26.59 20.85
C GLU A 301 20.75 -26.54 22.10
N GLN A 302 22.06 -26.52 21.91
CA GLN A 302 23.02 -26.38 23.00
C GLN A 302 22.87 -25.04 23.73
N VAL A 303 22.58 -23.96 23.00
CA VAL A 303 22.40 -22.64 23.59
C VAL A 303 21.05 -22.56 24.30
N PHE A 304 19.97 -23.03 23.66
CA PHE A 304 18.63 -23.02 24.25
C PHE A 304 18.50 -23.90 25.49
N GLY A 305 19.24 -25.01 25.56
CA GLY A 305 19.32 -25.90 26.73
C GLY A 305 20.35 -25.49 27.78
N GLY A 306 20.99 -24.34 27.63
CA GLY A 306 21.99 -23.83 28.58
C GLY A 306 21.39 -23.32 29.89
N THR A 307 22.25 -22.83 30.78
CA THR A 307 21.87 -22.24 32.08
C THR A 307 21.90 -20.72 32.09
N LYS A 308 22.36 -20.10 31.00
CA LYS A 308 22.47 -18.66 30.85
C LYS A 308 22.17 -18.25 29.43
N GLU A 309 21.50 -17.12 29.29
CA GLU A 309 21.43 -16.43 28.03
C GLU A 309 22.84 -16.07 27.54
N LYS A 310 22.98 -15.96 26.23
CA LYS A 310 24.19 -15.51 25.54
C LYS A 310 23.77 -14.37 24.63
N GLY A 311 24.71 -13.49 24.30
CA GLY A 311 24.41 -12.41 23.39
C GLY A 311 25.62 -11.84 22.68
N TYR A 312 25.34 -10.91 21.77
CA TYR A 312 26.29 -10.18 20.96
C TYR A 312 25.94 -8.69 21.01
N ASN A 313 26.96 -7.86 21.15
CA ASN A 313 26.86 -6.42 21.00
C ASN A 313 26.77 -6.08 19.51
N LEU A 314 25.87 -5.18 19.13
CA LEU A 314 25.83 -4.57 17.80
C LEU A 314 26.35 -3.13 17.88
N ALA A 315 27.48 -2.90 17.22
CA ALA A 315 28.18 -1.63 17.25
C ALA A 315 28.76 -1.25 15.89
N LEU A 316 29.07 0.03 15.74
CA LEU A 316 29.89 0.52 14.64
C LEU A 316 31.35 0.61 15.11
N ASN A 317 32.30 0.19 14.28
CA ASN A 317 33.70 0.45 14.59
C ASN A 317 34.06 1.91 14.24
N PRO A 318 35.26 2.41 14.59
CA PRO A 318 35.67 3.78 14.25
C PRO A 318 35.73 4.08 12.74
N GLN A 319 35.66 3.06 11.88
CA GLN A 319 35.55 3.20 10.41
C GLN A 319 34.10 3.10 9.93
N ASN A 320 33.13 3.25 10.83
CA ASN A 320 31.69 3.17 10.56
C ASN A 320 31.22 1.81 10.01
N LYS A 321 31.99 0.73 10.25
CA LYS A 321 31.64 -0.61 9.84
C LYS A 321 30.91 -1.34 10.96
N LEU A 322 29.80 -1.98 10.61
CA LEU A 322 29.03 -2.84 11.50
C LEU A 322 29.87 -4.02 12.00
N ILE A 323 29.94 -4.17 13.33
CA ILE A 323 30.57 -5.29 14.03
C ILE A 323 29.57 -5.95 14.98
N ALA A 324 29.70 -7.26 15.12
CA ALA A 324 29.00 -8.05 16.13
C ALA A 324 30.05 -8.73 17.02
N THR A 325 30.03 -8.46 18.32
CA THR A 325 31.02 -9.00 19.27
C THR A 325 30.32 -9.68 20.43
N GLU A 326 30.69 -10.94 20.71
CA GLU A 326 30.09 -11.73 21.80
C GLU A 326 30.16 -10.99 23.14
N VAL A 327 29.07 -11.06 23.90
CA VAL A 327 29.00 -10.55 25.27
C VAL A 327 29.73 -11.54 26.17
N PRO A 328 30.69 -11.08 27.01
CA PRO A 328 31.45 -11.98 27.87
C PRO A 328 30.55 -12.80 28.81
N TYR A 329 30.91 -14.06 29.07
CA TYR A 329 30.11 -14.99 29.89
C TYR A 329 29.80 -14.49 31.31
N GLN A 330 30.72 -13.71 31.91
CA GLN A 330 30.51 -13.07 33.22
C GLN A 330 29.44 -11.97 33.20
N SER A 331 29.12 -11.46 32.01
CA SER A 331 28.10 -10.45 31.77
C SER A 331 26.75 -11.07 31.36
N THR A 332 26.60 -12.39 31.46
CA THR A 332 25.34 -13.07 31.21
C THR A 332 24.81 -13.81 32.45
N GLY A 333 23.48 -13.94 32.51
CA GLY A 333 22.74 -14.61 33.56
C GLY A 333 21.62 -15.49 33.00
N GLU A 334 20.80 -16.04 33.89
CA GLU A 334 19.69 -16.94 33.53
C GLU A 334 18.64 -16.27 32.64
N SER A 335 18.35 -14.99 32.88
CA SER A 335 17.35 -14.18 32.15
C SER A 335 17.88 -12.77 31.87
N SER A 336 19.18 -12.63 31.62
CA SER A 336 19.74 -11.31 31.32
C SER A 336 21.06 -11.39 30.56
N VAL A 337 21.24 -10.42 29.66
CA VAL A 337 22.50 -10.13 28.98
C VAL A 337 22.89 -8.68 29.23
N ARG A 338 24.07 -8.46 29.83
CA ARG A 338 24.60 -7.12 30.11
C ARG A 338 25.53 -6.68 28.97
N TYR A 339 24.96 -5.94 28.04
CA TYR A 339 25.71 -5.37 26.90
C TYR A 339 26.79 -4.37 27.34
N SER A 340 27.75 -4.17 26.44
CA SER A 340 28.85 -3.22 26.59
C SER A 340 28.35 -1.79 26.84
N GLN A 341 29.18 -0.95 27.47
CA GLN A 341 28.87 0.47 27.68
C GLN A 341 29.51 1.38 26.62
N SER A 342 29.92 0.81 25.47
CA SER A 342 30.52 1.56 24.36
C SER A 342 29.54 2.59 23.78
N ALA A 343 30.05 3.78 23.46
CA ALA A 343 29.34 4.84 22.74
C ALA A 343 28.90 4.41 21.32
N MET A 344 29.62 3.46 20.74
CA MET A 344 29.34 2.95 19.39
C MET A 344 28.28 1.86 19.37
N LEU A 345 27.82 1.41 20.55
CA LEU A 345 26.78 0.40 20.68
C LEU A 345 25.43 1.00 20.31
N PHE A 346 24.75 0.39 19.36
CA PHE A 346 23.39 0.77 18.98
C PHE A 346 22.38 -0.36 19.16
N GLY A 347 22.83 -1.56 19.51
CA GLY A 347 21.90 -2.68 19.67
C GLY A 347 22.52 -3.90 20.31
N GLY A 348 21.70 -4.94 20.40
CA GLY A 348 22.08 -6.23 20.95
C GLY A 348 21.36 -7.37 20.26
N ILE A 349 21.98 -8.54 20.30
CA ILE A 349 21.35 -9.82 19.98
C ILE A 349 21.49 -10.71 21.21
N HIS A 350 20.45 -11.34 21.70
CA HIS A 350 20.57 -12.39 22.71
C HIS A 350 19.69 -13.59 22.40
N CYS A 351 19.91 -14.69 23.12
CA CYS A 351 19.03 -15.85 23.10
C CYS A 351 18.15 -15.89 24.34
N HIS A 352 16.94 -16.42 24.20
CA HIS A 352 16.16 -16.92 25.33
C HIS A 352 16.39 -18.43 25.49
N LEU A 353 16.48 -18.89 26.74
CA LEU A 353 16.56 -20.32 27.03
C LEU A 353 15.20 -20.97 26.78
N ARG A 354 15.19 -22.30 26.65
CA ARG A 354 13.95 -23.06 26.38
C ARG A 354 12.88 -22.88 27.47
N SER A 355 13.29 -22.55 28.69
CA SER A 355 12.40 -22.27 29.83
C SER A 355 11.75 -20.89 29.79
N HIS A 356 12.17 -20.01 28.88
CA HIS A 356 11.73 -18.62 28.82
C HIS A 356 10.67 -18.44 27.73
N ALA A 357 9.86 -17.39 27.88
CA ALA A 357 8.90 -17.00 26.86
C ALA A 357 9.62 -16.77 25.51
N PRO A 358 9.06 -17.24 24.37
CA PRO A 358 9.68 -17.09 23.06
C PRO A 358 9.50 -15.67 22.48
N MET A 359 9.48 -14.64 23.34
CA MET A 359 9.25 -13.24 23.00
C MET A 359 9.90 -12.32 24.04
N PHE A 360 10.10 -11.05 23.69
CA PHE A 360 10.79 -10.06 24.52
C PHE A 360 10.16 -9.86 25.90
N SER A 361 11.00 -9.79 26.92
CA SER A 361 10.65 -9.42 28.30
C SER A 361 10.57 -7.90 28.49
N HIS A 362 10.15 -7.46 29.67
CA HIS A 362 10.16 -6.04 30.03
C HIS A 362 11.57 -5.42 29.96
N ASP A 363 12.61 -6.17 30.35
CA ASP A 363 13.99 -5.68 30.38
C ASP A 363 14.53 -5.54 28.95
N ASP A 364 14.10 -6.45 28.06
CA ASP A 364 14.45 -6.37 26.64
C ASP A 364 13.83 -5.16 25.94
N VAL A 365 12.63 -4.75 26.33
CA VAL A 365 12.02 -3.51 25.84
C VAL A 365 12.74 -2.30 26.42
N ALA A 366 13.03 -2.32 27.72
CA ALA A 366 13.66 -1.21 28.42
C ALA A 366 15.05 -0.88 27.88
N ILE A 367 15.82 -1.88 27.46
CA ILE A 367 17.20 -1.70 27.02
C ILE A 367 17.32 -0.85 25.74
N LEU A 368 16.24 -0.73 24.96
CA LEU A 368 16.18 0.18 23.81
C LEU A 368 16.50 1.62 24.23
N SER A 369 16.02 2.06 25.40
CA SER A 369 16.35 3.39 25.93
C SER A 369 17.85 3.53 26.25
N GLY A 370 18.49 2.44 26.68
CA GLY A 370 19.93 2.39 26.92
C GLY A 370 20.74 2.42 25.62
N PHE A 371 20.31 1.71 24.58
CA PHE A 371 20.94 1.78 23.25
C PHE A 371 20.78 3.18 22.64
N TYR A 372 19.57 3.74 22.72
CA TYR A 372 19.29 5.11 22.27
C TYR A 372 20.20 6.12 22.94
N THR A 373 20.27 6.08 24.28
CA THR A 373 21.05 7.05 25.05
C THR A 373 22.53 6.98 24.70
N ARG A 374 23.10 5.77 24.60
CA ARG A 374 24.53 5.60 24.28
C ARG A 374 24.86 6.05 22.86
N HIS A 375 24.07 5.60 21.88
CA HIS A 375 24.33 5.89 20.48
C HIS A 375 24.17 7.39 20.17
N ASN A 376 23.05 7.99 20.59
CA ASN A 376 22.70 9.36 20.20
C ASN A 376 23.42 10.44 21.01
N PHE A 377 23.69 10.22 22.31
CA PHE A 377 24.35 11.23 23.14
C PHE A 377 25.88 11.12 23.17
N ILE A 378 26.45 9.93 22.91
CA ILE A 378 27.91 9.73 22.98
C ILE A 378 28.53 9.52 21.59
N GLY A 379 27.82 8.90 20.64
CA GLY A 379 28.33 8.56 19.31
C GLY A 379 27.97 9.55 18.19
N ASN A 380 26.82 10.21 18.24
CA ASN A 380 26.25 10.99 17.11
C ASN A 380 26.19 12.52 17.33
N ASN A 381 27.10 13.09 18.13
CA ASN A 381 27.14 14.54 18.41
C ASN A 381 25.79 15.17 18.85
N GLY A 382 24.86 14.38 19.40
CA GLY A 382 23.57 14.85 19.89
C GLY A 382 22.43 14.90 18.86
N VAL A 383 22.61 14.41 17.63
CA VAL A 383 21.47 14.25 16.69
C VAL A 383 20.73 12.95 17.05
N ALA A 384 19.52 13.11 17.58
CA ALA A 384 18.68 12.01 18.02
C ALA A 384 18.11 11.22 16.82
N ASP A 385 18.51 9.96 16.68
CA ASP A 385 17.85 9.02 15.77
C ASP A 385 17.23 7.85 16.59
N PRO A 386 15.89 7.87 16.81
CA PRO A 386 15.20 6.82 17.55
C PRO A 386 15.10 5.50 16.77
N THR A 387 15.41 5.51 15.47
CA THR A 387 15.32 4.36 14.58
C THR A 387 16.58 3.51 14.59
N ILE A 388 17.69 3.99 15.19
CA ILE A 388 18.99 3.28 15.28
C ILE A 388 19.06 2.20 16.39
N PRO A 389 18.44 2.36 17.57
CA PRO A 389 18.30 1.28 18.54
C PRO A 389 17.68 0.02 17.94
N VAL A 390 18.25 -1.15 18.20
CA VAL A 390 17.63 -2.43 17.84
C VAL A 390 17.96 -3.50 18.87
N HIS A 391 16.96 -4.30 19.23
CA HIS A 391 17.18 -5.48 20.05
C HIS A 391 16.65 -6.71 19.33
N ILE A 392 17.49 -7.72 19.15
CA ILE A 392 17.15 -8.97 18.48
C ILE A 392 17.16 -10.09 19.52
N VAL A 393 16.08 -10.87 19.58
CA VAL A 393 16.03 -12.08 20.39
C VAL A 393 15.96 -13.31 19.48
N VAL A 394 16.77 -14.31 19.81
CA VAL A 394 16.82 -15.62 19.17
C VAL A 394 16.22 -16.64 20.12
N THR A 395 15.13 -17.28 19.72
CA THR A 395 14.43 -18.28 20.54
C THR A 395 14.35 -19.60 19.79
N ASN A 396 13.96 -20.67 20.49
CA ASN A 396 13.70 -21.96 19.86
C ASN A 396 12.44 -21.96 18.97
N GLN A 397 11.64 -20.88 18.97
CA GLN A 397 10.44 -20.74 18.14
C GLN A 397 10.57 -19.66 17.06
N GLY A 398 11.63 -18.87 17.06
CA GLY A 398 11.84 -17.85 16.03
C GLY A 398 12.87 -16.79 16.40
N ILE A 399 13.16 -15.93 15.44
CA ILE A 399 14.07 -14.79 15.59
C ILE A 399 13.24 -13.52 15.43
N TYR A 400 13.33 -12.63 16.43
CA TYR A 400 12.56 -11.42 16.48
C TYR A 400 13.43 -10.19 16.69
N ALA A 401 12.99 -9.05 16.19
CA ALA A 401 13.60 -7.77 16.47
C ALA A 401 12.55 -6.76 16.95
N ILE A 402 12.97 -5.86 17.85
CA ILE A 402 12.23 -4.66 18.20
C ILE A 402 13.08 -3.41 17.97
N SER A 403 12.42 -2.34 17.59
CA SER A 403 12.99 -1.00 17.44
C SER A 403 11.91 0.02 17.76
N ALA A 404 12.29 1.15 18.34
CA ALA A 404 11.36 2.22 18.67
C ALA A 404 11.08 3.07 17.43
N ASP A 405 9.80 3.29 17.16
CA ASP A 405 9.36 4.03 15.98
C ASP A 405 9.46 5.56 16.23
N ASP A 406 9.51 5.99 17.49
CA ASP A 406 9.66 7.39 17.88
C ASP A 406 10.45 7.61 19.18
N HIS A 407 10.91 8.86 19.37
CA HIS A 407 11.63 9.29 20.57
C HIS A 407 10.74 9.40 21.81
N VAL A 408 9.42 9.59 21.63
CA VAL A 408 8.45 9.73 22.72
C VAL A 408 8.35 8.42 23.51
N SER A 409 8.36 7.29 22.80
CA SER A 409 8.34 5.94 23.36
C SER A 409 9.60 5.66 24.16
N ILE A 410 10.76 6.14 23.69
CA ILE A 410 12.01 6.07 24.46
C ILE A 410 11.91 6.88 25.76
N GLN A 411 11.39 8.11 25.70
CA GLN A 411 11.21 8.92 26.91
C GLN A 411 10.24 8.27 27.90
N LYS A 412 9.12 7.72 27.43
CA LYS A 412 8.17 6.97 28.27
C LYS A 412 8.85 5.78 28.97
N LEU A 413 9.72 5.03 28.28
CA LEU A 413 10.47 3.95 28.91
C LEU A 413 11.40 4.46 30.03
N LEU A 414 12.10 5.58 29.80
CA LEU A 414 12.92 6.21 30.83
C LEU A 414 12.07 6.62 32.05
N ASP A 415 10.91 7.23 31.81
CA ASP A 415 9.98 7.66 32.86
C ASP A 415 9.46 6.47 33.67
N ILE A 416 9.02 5.40 32.98
CA ILE A 416 8.56 4.14 33.59
C ILE A 416 9.64 3.57 34.51
N TYR A 417 10.89 3.48 34.04
CA TYR A 417 11.97 2.84 34.78
C TYR A 417 12.60 3.73 35.87
N SER A 418 12.42 5.05 35.79
CA SER A 418 12.80 6.00 36.84
C SER A 418 11.85 5.94 38.05
N ASN A 419 10.59 5.56 37.84
CA ASN A 419 9.59 5.44 38.88
C ASN A 419 9.43 3.98 39.35
N LYS A 420 9.63 3.72 40.65
CA LYS A 420 9.59 2.37 41.22
C LYS A 420 8.24 1.66 41.01
N ASP A 421 7.13 2.36 41.16
CA ASP A 421 5.78 1.79 41.08
C ASP A 421 5.37 1.54 39.63
N SER A 422 5.63 2.51 38.74
CA SER A 422 5.44 2.35 37.30
C SER A 422 6.25 1.17 36.75
N ARG A 423 7.54 1.09 37.11
CA ARG A 423 8.41 -0.04 36.75
C ARG A 423 7.84 -1.37 37.24
N LYS A 424 7.43 -1.44 38.52
CA LYS A 424 6.84 -2.67 39.08
C LYS A 424 5.55 -3.06 38.35
N LYS A 425 4.70 -2.10 37.99
CA LYS A 425 3.48 -2.35 37.21
C LYS A 425 3.82 -2.90 35.82
N PHE A 426 4.76 -2.26 35.11
CA PHE A 426 5.20 -2.66 33.78
C PHE A 426 5.78 -4.08 33.76
N ILE A 427 6.65 -4.40 34.72
CA ILE A 427 7.22 -5.75 34.92
C ILE A 427 6.11 -6.79 35.15
N ASN A 428 5.22 -6.52 36.09
CA ASN A 428 4.19 -7.48 36.48
C ASN A 428 3.14 -7.70 35.39
N ASP A 429 2.86 -6.69 34.56
CA ASP A 429 1.85 -6.78 33.51
C ASP A 429 2.26 -7.82 32.46
N ILE A 430 3.42 -7.66 31.83
CA ILE A 430 3.88 -8.62 30.82
C ILE A 430 4.18 -9.99 31.42
N GLY A 431 4.79 -10.04 32.62
CA GLY A 431 5.09 -11.30 33.30
C GLY A 431 3.85 -12.15 33.53
N LYS A 432 2.80 -11.57 34.14
CA LYS A 432 1.53 -12.29 34.39
C LYS A 432 0.83 -12.75 33.12
N ARG A 433 0.93 -11.97 32.03
CA ARG A 433 0.34 -12.37 30.75
C ARG A 433 1.05 -13.59 30.19
N TYR A 434 2.38 -13.63 30.25
CA TYR A 434 3.16 -14.78 29.81
C TYR A 434 2.97 -16.00 30.72
N ASP A 435 2.91 -15.82 32.04
CA ASP A 435 2.60 -16.93 32.97
C ASP A 435 1.26 -17.59 32.62
N LYS A 436 0.24 -16.78 32.34
CA LYS A 436 -1.09 -17.28 31.93
C LYS A 436 -1.02 -18.08 30.62
N LEU A 437 -0.22 -17.64 29.65
CA LEU A 437 -0.04 -18.37 28.39
C LEU A 437 0.70 -19.69 28.56
N ALA A 438 1.64 -19.77 29.51
CA ALA A 438 2.32 -21.02 29.86
C ALA A 438 1.36 -22.01 30.53
N ASP A 439 0.50 -21.52 31.44
CA ASP A 439 -0.44 -22.36 32.21
C ASP A 439 -1.61 -22.89 31.38
N GLU A 440 -2.17 -22.10 30.46
CA GLU A 440 -3.33 -22.49 29.65
C GLU A 440 -3.01 -23.54 28.56
N ASN A 441 -1.74 -23.69 28.18
CA ASN A 441 -1.31 -24.52 27.05
C ASN A 441 -0.60 -25.81 27.50
N THR A 442 -1.31 -26.70 28.19
CA THR A 442 -0.79 -27.95 28.79
C THR A 442 -0.18 -28.98 27.82
N LEU A 443 -0.06 -28.67 26.53
CA LEU A 443 0.59 -29.52 25.51
C LEU A 443 1.99 -29.02 25.07
N LEU A 444 2.37 -27.78 25.42
CA LEU A 444 3.71 -27.23 25.17
C LEU A 444 4.17 -26.43 26.40
N PRO A 445 5.35 -26.72 26.99
CA PRO A 445 5.80 -26.08 28.24
C PRO A 445 5.99 -24.55 28.16
N ILE A 446 5.88 -23.98 26.96
CA ILE A 446 6.04 -22.54 26.67
C ILE A 446 4.91 -21.97 25.80
N GLY A 447 3.80 -22.68 25.57
CA GLY A 447 2.64 -22.20 24.78
C GLY A 447 2.88 -21.98 23.27
N TYR A 448 1.86 -21.45 22.57
CA TYR A 448 1.89 -21.20 21.12
C TYR A 448 2.48 -19.82 20.78
N LEU A 449 3.46 -19.78 19.88
CA LEU A 449 4.16 -18.58 19.41
C LEU A 449 3.26 -17.38 19.07
N GLN A 450 2.17 -17.62 18.34
CA GLN A 450 1.25 -16.58 17.89
C GLN A 450 0.57 -15.87 19.07
N ASN A 451 0.32 -16.58 20.17
CA ASN A 451 -0.25 -15.99 21.38
C ASN A 451 0.76 -15.05 22.05
N TYR A 452 2.04 -15.43 22.12
CA TYR A 452 3.09 -14.55 22.68
C TYR A 452 3.29 -13.30 21.84
N GLN A 453 3.31 -13.44 20.51
CA GLN A 453 3.39 -12.30 19.59
C GLN A 453 2.21 -11.33 19.80
N LYS A 454 0.98 -11.87 19.83
CA LYS A 454 -0.23 -11.07 20.08
C LYS A 454 -0.17 -10.37 21.43
N THR A 455 0.10 -11.11 22.50
CA THR A 455 0.18 -10.58 23.87
C THR A 455 1.25 -9.52 24.01
N PHE A 456 2.40 -9.69 23.35
CA PHE A 456 3.46 -8.68 23.36
C PHE A 456 3.03 -7.39 22.64
N LEU A 457 2.41 -7.50 21.47
CA LEU A 457 1.91 -6.34 20.73
C LEU A 457 0.78 -5.62 21.48
N GLU A 458 -0.11 -6.35 22.15
CA GLU A 458 -1.14 -5.78 23.04
C GLU A 458 -0.49 -5.03 24.21
N PHE A 459 0.53 -5.61 24.84
CA PHE A 459 1.28 -4.98 25.91
C PHE A 459 1.92 -3.65 25.46
N LEU A 460 2.54 -3.61 24.28
CA LEU A 460 3.09 -2.37 23.73
C LEU A 460 2.00 -1.31 23.49
N LYS A 461 0.88 -1.72 22.86
CA LYS A 461 -0.26 -0.84 22.58
C LYS A 461 -0.90 -0.27 23.85
N GLU A 462 -1.13 -1.10 24.86
CA GLU A 462 -1.75 -0.71 26.13
C GLU A 462 -0.86 0.21 26.98
N ASN A 463 0.46 0.10 26.83
CA ASN A 463 1.43 1.02 27.44
C ASN A 463 1.74 2.24 26.57
N ASP A 464 1.03 2.41 25.45
CA ASP A 464 1.20 3.52 24.50
C ASP A 464 2.67 3.66 24.05
N LEU A 465 3.29 2.51 23.74
CA LEU A 465 4.66 2.41 23.24
C LEU A 465 4.64 2.12 21.74
N ASN A 466 5.12 3.06 20.95
CA ASN A 466 5.27 2.90 19.51
C ASN A 466 6.59 2.19 19.22
N ILE A 467 6.57 0.87 19.36
CA ILE A 467 7.71 -0.03 19.14
C ILE A 467 7.25 -1.11 18.18
N SER A 468 7.90 -1.19 17.03
CA SER A 468 7.58 -2.22 16.04
C SER A 468 8.24 -3.56 16.37
N LEU A 469 7.48 -4.64 16.16
CA LEU A 469 7.96 -6.03 16.23
C LEU A 469 8.20 -6.59 14.83
N TYR A 470 9.32 -7.29 14.66
CA TYR A 470 9.73 -7.91 13.40
C TYR A 470 10.10 -9.36 13.62
N ASN A 471 9.87 -10.20 12.61
CA ASN A 471 10.29 -11.59 12.57
C ASN A 471 11.21 -11.81 11.37
N ALA A 472 12.36 -12.46 11.58
CA ALA A 472 13.24 -12.87 10.49
C ALA A 472 12.78 -14.21 9.91
N ASN A 473 13.04 -14.41 8.61
CA ASN A 473 12.92 -15.71 7.97
C ASN A 473 14.14 -16.61 8.28
N ASP A 474 13.98 -17.92 8.10
CA ASP A 474 14.97 -18.93 8.53
C ASP A 474 16.34 -18.80 7.85
N ASP A 475 16.37 -18.35 6.59
CA ASP A 475 17.61 -18.13 5.82
C ASP A 475 18.30 -16.79 6.14
N LEU A 476 17.67 -15.96 6.99
CA LEU A 476 18.12 -14.63 7.37
C LEU A 476 18.31 -13.71 6.16
N THR A 477 17.38 -13.74 5.22
CA THR A 477 17.38 -12.85 4.03
C THR A 477 16.41 -11.68 4.14
N GLY A 478 15.40 -11.78 4.99
CA GLY A 478 14.35 -10.78 5.11
C GLY A 478 13.74 -10.69 6.51
N TRP A 479 12.93 -9.66 6.68
CA TRP A 479 12.14 -9.42 7.88
C TRP A 479 10.66 -9.29 7.51
N THR A 480 9.79 -9.55 8.47
CA THR A 480 8.35 -9.31 8.36
C THR A 480 7.92 -8.56 9.60
N LYS A 481 7.32 -7.37 9.45
CA LYS A 481 6.69 -6.66 10.57
C LYS A 481 5.44 -7.40 11.00
N LEU A 482 5.27 -7.54 12.31
CA LEU A 482 4.09 -8.12 12.94
C LEU A 482 3.28 -6.99 13.60
N SER A 483 1.97 -6.93 13.31
CA SER A 483 1.06 -5.92 13.88
C SER A 483 -0.25 -6.57 14.34
N LEU A 484 -0.94 -5.97 15.31
CA LEU A 484 -2.26 -6.47 15.72
C LEU A 484 -3.27 -6.32 14.60
N ASN A 485 -4.04 -7.38 14.33
CA ASN A 485 -5.23 -7.27 13.53
C ASN A 485 -6.33 -6.61 14.38
N ASN A 486 -6.64 -5.33 14.10
CA ASN A 486 -7.71 -4.61 14.79
C ASN A 486 -9.09 -4.84 14.16
N ASP A 487 -9.16 -5.60 13.06
CA ASP A 487 -10.38 -5.74 12.28
C ASP A 487 -11.23 -6.90 12.81
N SER A 488 -12.33 -6.58 13.47
CA SER A 488 -13.23 -7.57 14.09
C SER A 488 -14.12 -8.32 13.09
N ASN A 489 -14.00 -8.03 11.79
CA ASN A 489 -14.95 -8.46 10.75
C ASN A 489 -14.39 -9.41 9.68
N THR A 490 -13.12 -9.84 9.76
CA THR A 490 -12.60 -10.81 8.80
C THR A 490 -12.82 -12.24 9.29
N ASN A 491 -13.46 -13.09 8.47
CA ASN A 491 -13.56 -14.54 8.67
C ASN A 491 -12.18 -15.25 8.70
N THR A 492 -11.07 -14.52 8.56
CA THR A 492 -9.72 -14.96 8.88
C THR A 492 -9.45 -14.70 10.36
N ASN A 493 -9.48 -15.76 11.17
CA ASN A 493 -9.16 -15.74 12.61
C ASN A 493 -7.68 -15.40 12.92
N GLU A 494 -6.96 -14.67 12.06
CA GLU A 494 -5.56 -14.35 12.29
C GLU A 494 -5.41 -13.07 13.14
N PRO A 495 -4.94 -13.17 14.40
CA PRO A 495 -4.80 -12.02 15.29
C PRO A 495 -3.64 -11.08 14.92
N ILE A 496 -2.80 -11.46 13.97
CA ILE A 496 -1.56 -10.75 13.62
C ILE A 496 -1.50 -10.55 12.12
N ILE A 497 -1.34 -9.29 11.71
CA ILE A 497 -1.05 -8.89 10.33
C ILE A 497 0.46 -8.98 10.11
N LYS A 498 0.85 -9.54 8.97
CA LYS A 498 2.24 -9.68 8.54
C LYS A 498 2.50 -8.77 7.35
N THR A 499 3.44 -7.85 7.49
CA THR A 499 3.87 -6.94 6.41
C THR A 499 5.31 -7.24 6.06
N ASN A 500 5.58 -7.64 4.82
CA ASN A 500 6.93 -8.00 4.38
C ASN A 500 7.83 -6.75 4.33
N CYS A 501 9.09 -6.87 4.74
CA CYS A 501 10.11 -5.83 4.60
C CYS A 501 10.93 -5.96 3.30
N ASN A 502 10.61 -6.93 2.43
CA ASN A 502 11.43 -7.24 1.26
C ASN A 502 11.25 -6.27 0.11
#